data_AF-A0A6C0ECT3-F1
#
_entry.id   AF-A0A6C0ECT3-F1
#
_cell.length_a   1.000
_cell.length_b   1.000
_cell.length_c   1.000
_cell.angle_alpha   90.00
_cell.angle_beta   90.00
_cell.angle_gamma   90.00
#
_symmetry.space_group_name_H-M   'P 1'
#
loop_
_entity.id
_entity.type
_entity.pdbx_description
1 polymer ?
#
loop_
_entity_poly.entity_id
_entity_poly.type
_entity_poly.pdbx_seq_one_letter_code
_entity_poly.pdbx_strand_id
1 'polypeptide(L)'
;MLDAKNITSIMLNVIFVASFLGVFFFTYAAKVEEEVVQEQVDYLVKDMTSNLQLLPDDALEAIRIQVKNIQKPDMSELDNKVKENNKKVFEQAMTLIGITLAVGLYIAYRVSNKYNFSLKDLIKENSIILFFIGTTELFFLNVFGRHYLSIDPNMVKLGVLNKLTNL
;
A
#
# COMPACT_ATOMS: atom_id res chain seq x y z
N MET A 1 -17.24 -23.82 -27.58
CA MET A 1 -17.37 -22.35 -27.70
C MET A 1 -17.83 -21.82 -26.36
N LEU A 2 -17.17 -20.80 -25.80
CA LEU A 2 -17.67 -20.10 -24.62
C LEU A 2 -18.99 -19.42 -24.97
N ASP A 3 -20.03 -19.62 -24.16
CA ASP A 3 -21.31 -18.95 -24.33
C ASP A 3 -21.25 -17.49 -23.84
N ALA A 4 -22.21 -16.66 -24.26
CA ALA A 4 -22.24 -15.25 -23.89
C ALA A 4 -22.31 -15.03 -22.37
N LYS A 5 -22.93 -15.97 -21.65
CA LYS A 5 -23.03 -15.95 -20.18
C LYS A 5 -21.66 -16.11 -19.53
N ASN A 6 -20.87 -17.11 -19.93
CA ASN A 6 -19.54 -17.36 -19.35
C ASN A 6 -18.57 -16.22 -19.66
N ILE A 7 -18.60 -15.68 -20.89
CA ILE A 7 -17.77 -14.52 -21.26
C ILE A 7 -18.12 -13.32 -20.37
N THR A 8 -19.42 -13.04 -20.19
CA THR A 8 -19.88 -11.94 -19.33
C THR A 8 -19.49 -12.16 -17.87
N SER A 9 -19.55 -13.42 -17.38
CA SER A 9 -19.14 -13.76 -16.02
C SER A 9 -17.65 -13.52 -15.79
N ILE A 10 -16.78 -13.98 -16.70
CA ILE A 10 -15.33 -13.74 -16.63
C ILE A 10 -15.02 -12.24 -16.67
N MET A 11 -15.66 -11.50 -17.58
CA MET A 11 -15.49 -10.05 -17.67
C MET A 11 -15.88 -9.36 -16.35
N LEU A 12 -17.04 -9.69 -15.78
CA LEU A 12 -17.48 -9.14 -14.49
C LEU A 12 -16.53 -9.51 -13.36
N ASN A 13 -16.02 -10.74 -13.35
CA ASN A 13 -15.05 -11.19 -12.35
C ASN A 13 -13.80 -10.31 -12.37
N VAL A 14 -13.19 -10.15 -13.54
CA VAL A 14 -11.96 -9.34 -13.71
C VAL A 14 -12.20 -7.91 -13.26
N ILE A 15 -13.33 -7.30 -13.66
CA ILE A 15 -13.67 -5.93 -13.28
C ILE A 15 -13.88 -5.81 -11.76
N PHE A 16 -14.61 -6.75 -11.15
CA PHE A 16 -14.85 -6.75 -9.70
C PHE A 16 -13.56 -6.92 -8.92
N VAL A 17 -12.71 -7.86 -9.31
CA VAL A 17 -11.43 -8.12 -8.65
C VAL A 17 -10.50 -6.91 -8.80
N ALA A 18 -10.33 -6.36 -10.00
CA ALA A 18 -9.50 -5.19 -10.22
C ALA A 18 -9.98 -3.98 -9.40
N SER A 19 -11.30 -3.76 -9.35
CA SER A 19 -11.90 -2.67 -8.59
C SER A 19 -11.73 -2.86 -7.09
N PHE A 20 -11.96 -4.08 -6.60
CA PHE A 20 -11.74 -4.43 -5.20
C PHE A 20 -10.28 -4.23 -4.81
N LEU A 21 -9.33 -4.74 -5.58
CA LEU A 21 -7.89 -4.59 -5.28
C LEU A 21 -7.48 -3.12 -5.25
N GLY A 22 -7.96 -2.31 -6.19
CA GLY A 22 -7.69 -0.88 -6.18
C GLY A 22 -8.26 -0.18 -4.94
N VAL A 23 -9.53 -0.42 -4.60
CA VAL A 23 -10.14 0.15 -3.39
C VAL A 23 -9.45 -0.36 -2.13
N PHE A 24 -9.19 -1.65 -2.04
CA PHE A 24 -8.52 -2.31 -0.91
C PHE A 24 -7.11 -1.74 -0.69
N PHE A 25 -6.35 -1.55 -1.76
CA PHE A 25 -5.01 -0.98 -1.69
C PHE A 25 -5.05 0.41 -1.05
N PHE A 26 -5.89 1.30 -1.57
CA PHE A 26 -5.93 2.68 -1.09
C PHE A 26 -6.60 2.87 0.27
N THR A 27 -7.50 1.96 0.68
CA THR A 27 -8.24 2.09 1.94
C THR A 27 -7.59 1.37 3.11
N TYR A 28 -6.89 0.26 2.85
CA TYR A 28 -6.35 -0.60 3.89
C TYR A 28 -4.87 -0.90 3.68
N ALA A 29 -4.46 -1.39 2.51
CA ALA A 29 -3.07 -1.83 2.30
C ALA A 29 -2.07 -0.68 2.46
N ALA A 30 -2.37 0.50 1.93
CA ALA A 30 -1.52 1.68 2.05
C ALA A 30 -1.28 2.11 3.51
N LYS A 31 -2.29 1.93 4.38
CA LYS A 31 -2.16 2.22 5.82
C LYS A 31 -1.28 1.17 6.51
N VAL A 32 -1.46 -0.10 6.18
CA VAL A 32 -0.60 -1.17 6.70
C VAL A 32 0.85 -0.95 6.26
N GLU A 33 1.08 -0.55 5.02
CA GLU A 33 2.41 -0.24 4.51
C GLU A 33 3.05 0.95 5.24
N GLU A 34 2.27 1.99 5.58
CA GLU A 34 2.75 3.11 6.38
C GLU A 34 3.26 2.65 7.76
N GLU A 35 2.49 1.80 8.45
CA GLU A 35 2.88 1.21 9.75
C GLU A 35 4.17 0.38 9.62
N VAL A 36 4.28 -0.45 8.58
CA VAL A 36 5.46 -1.29 8.31
C VAL A 36 6.71 -0.44 8.05
N VAL A 37 6.59 0.62 7.26
CA VAL A 37 7.72 1.52 6.97
C VAL A 37 8.19 2.23 8.24
N GLN A 38 7.27 2.69 9.10
CA GLN A 38 7.62 3.31 10.38
C GLN A 38 8.38 2.34 11.29
N GLU A 39 7.88 1.11 11.45
CA GLU A 39 8.56 0.07 12.24
C GLU A 39 9.96 -0.26 11.71
N GLN A 40 10.13 -0.33 10.40
CA GLN A 40 11.44 -0.58 9.79
C GLN A 40 12.43 0.57 9.98
N VAL A 41 11.96 1.82 9.89
CA VAL A 41 12.80 2.99 10.17
C VAL A 41 13.21 3.01 11.64
N ASP A 42 12.29 2.75 12.57
CA ASP A 42 12.57 2.67 14.00
C ASP A 42 13.58 1.56 14.32
N TYR A 43 13.40 0.39 13.71
CA TYR A 43 14.36 -0.73 13.82
C TYR A 43 15.75 -0.32 13.33
N LEU A 44 15.84 0.31 12.16
CA LEU A 44 17.10 0.75 11.58
C LEU A 44 17.79 1.79 12.46
N VAL A 45 17.06 2.79 12.96
CA VAL A 45 17.60 3.81 13.87
C VAL A 45 18.13 3.15 15.15
N LYS A 46 17.39 2.21 15.72
CA LYS A 46 17.81 1.46 16.92
C LYS A 46 19.08 0.64 16.67
N ASP A 47 19.14 -0.05 15.54
CA ASP A 47 20.29 -0.89 15.14
C ASP A 47 21.53 -0.05 14.78
N MET A 48 21.35 1.15 14.23
CA MET A 48 22.45 2.09 14.00
C MET A 48 22.97 2.75 15.28
N THR A 49 22.08 3.00 16.24
CA THR A 49 22.41 3.70 17.49
C THR A 49 22.77 2.75 18.64
N SER A 50 22.60 1.44 18.49
CA SER A 50 22.87 0.44 19.55
C SER A 50 24.32 0.53 20.05
N ASN A 51 25.27 0.80 19.15
CA ASN A 51 26.69 0.90 19.49
C ASN A 51 27.06 2.22 20.17
N LEU A 52 26.19 3.23 20.16
CA LEU A 52 26.44 4.49 20.89
C LEU A 52 26.47 4.26 22.41
N GLN A 53 25.80 3.22 22.91
CA GLN A 53 25.85 2.84 24.32
C GLN A 53 27.24 2.35 24.77
N LEU A 54 28.14 2.04 23.83
CA LEU A 54 29.52 1.64 24.10
C LEU A 54 30.45 2.84 24.31
N LEU A 55 29.97 4.06 24.07
CA LEU A 55 30.75 5.27 24.29
C LEU A 55 30.80 5.64 25.78
N PRO A 56 31.91 6.23 26.25
CA PRO A 56 31.99 6.83 27.59
C PRO A 56 30.88 7.86 27.86
N ASP A 57 30.44 7.97 29.13
CA ASP A 57 29.33 8.83 29.53
C ASP A 57 29.53 10.31 29.16
N ASP A 58 30.77 10.81 29.23
CA ASP A 58 31.13 12.18 28.84
C ASP A 58 30.95 12.43 27.34
N ALA A 59 31.27 11.44 26.50
CA ALA A 59 31.04 11.52 25.06
C ALA A 59 29.53 11.44 24.71
N LEU A 60 28.77 10.59 25.41
CA LEU A 60 27.31 10.51 25.26
C LEU A 60 26.61 11.82 25.65
N GLU A 61 27.05 12.44 26.74
CA GLU A 61 26.49 13.71 27.22
C GLU A 61 26.79 14.84 26.22
N ALA A 62 28.00 14.88 25.66
CA ALA A 62 28.38 15.83 24.61
C ALA A 62 27.52 15.67 23.34
N ILE A 63 27.28 14.43 22.89
CA ILE A 63 26.40 14.13 21.76
C ILE A 63 24.96 14.56 22.06
N ARG A 64 24.43 14.28 23.26
CA ARG A 64 23.07 14.70 23.66
C ARG A 64 22.90 16.21 23.59
N ILE A 65 23.89 16.97 24.07
CA ILE A 65 23.85 18.44 24.04
C ILE A 65 23.84 18.92 22.59
N GLN A 66 24.72 18.38 21.75
CA GLN A 66 24.77 18.70 20.32
C GLN A 66 23.44 18.38 19.62
N VAL A 67 22.88 17.19 19.84
CA VAL A 67 21.62 16.75 19.23
C VAL A 67 20.43 17.59 19.68
N LYS A 68 20.36 17.98 20.96
CA LYS A 68 19.30 18.89 21.46
C LYS A 68 19.34 20.26 20.79
N ASN A 69 20.51 20.69 20.33
CA ASN A 69 20.70 21.96 19.66
C ASN A 69 20.46 21.87 18.14
N ILE A 70 20.33 20.66 17.58
CA ILE A 70 19.88 20.48 16.19
C ILE A 70 18.41 20.86 16.12
N GLN A 71 18.09 21.98 15.47
CA GLN A 71 16.71 22.29 15.15
C GLN A 71 16.14 21.19 14.26
N LYS A 72 15.01 20.62 14.67
CA LYS A 72 14.25 19.72 13.81
C LYS A 72 13.92 20.50 12.52
N PRO A 73 14.33 20.01 11.34
CA PRO A 73 13.98 20.68 10.10
C PRO A 73 12.45 20.74 9.99
N ASP A 74 11.92 21.91 9.60
CA ASP A 74 10.52 22.01 9.27
C ASP A 74 10.27 21.27 7.95
N MET A 75 9.60 20.13 8.06
CA MET A 75 9.26 19.27 6.91
C MET A 75 7.80 19.45 6.49
N SER A 76 7.09 20.45 7.05
CA SER A 76 5.66 20.65 6.80
C SER A 76 5.33 20.83 5.31
N GLU A 77 6.20 21.51 4.55
CA GLU A 77 6.03 21.66 3.11
C GLU A 77 6.13 20.30 2.37
N LEU A 78 7.10 19.47 2.74
CA LEU A 78 7.27 18.14 2.17
C LEU A 78 6.10 17.22 2.54
N ASP A 79 5.64 17.28 3.80
CA ASP A 79 4.49 16.52 4.27
C ASP A 79 3.22 16.91 3.50
N ASN A 80 3.00 18.21 3.29
CA ASN A 80 1.87 18.71 2.51
C ASN A 80 1.96 18.26 1.05
N LYS A 81 3.16 18.34 0.44
CA LYS A 81 3.39 17.87 -0.93
C LYS A 81 3.12 16.37 -1.09
N VAL A 82 3.51 15.55 -0.12
CA VAL A 82 3.23 14.11 -0.11
C VAL A 82 1.73 13.85 0.01
N LYS A 83 1.04 14.54 0.94
CA LYS A 83 -0.42 14.42 1.11
C LYS A 83 -1.19 14.81 -0.14
N GLU A 84 -0.82 15.92 -0.78
CA GLU A 84 -1.46 16.38 -2.01
C GLU A 84 -1.25 15.41 -3.17
N ASN A 85 -0.03 14.91 -3.36
CA ASN A 85 0.26 13.92 -4.39
C ASN A 85 -0.52 12.62 -4.16
N ASN A 86 -0.53 12.11 -2.92
CA ASN A 86 -1.27 10.89 -2.58
C ASN A 86 -2.77 11.06 -2.79
N LYS A 87 -3.33 12.21 -2.40
CA LYS A 87 -4.75 12.54 -2.64
C LYS A 87 -5.07 12.56 -4.13
N LYS A 88 -4.22 13.19 -4.95
CA LYS A 88 -4.41 13.23 -6.40
C LYS A 88 -4.38 11.84 -7.03
N VAL A 89 -3.42 11.00 -6.64
CA VAL A 89 -3.32 9.61 -7.11
C VAL A 89 -4.54 8.80 -6.69
N PHE A 90 -4.99 8.96 -5.44
CA PHE A 90 -6.21 8.34 -4.94
C PHE A 90 -7.45 8.73 -5.76
N GLU A 91 -7.67 10.03 -5.97
CA GLU A 91 -8.81 10.54 -6.74
C GLU A 91 -8.79 10.04 -8.19
N GLN A 92 -7.62 10.02 -8.83
CA GLN A 92 -7.44 9.48 -10.18
C GLN A 92 -7.76 7.98 -10.24
N ALA A 93 -7.27 7.20 -9.29
CA ALA A 93 -7.54 5.77 -9.22
C ALA A 93 -9.03 5.48 -8.97
N MET A 94 -9.66 6.17 -8.02
CA MET A 94 -11.09 6.00 -7.73
C MET A 94 -11.96 6.40 -8.92
N THR A 95 -11.59 7.46 -9.64
CA THR A 95 -12.29 7.87 -10.87
C THR A 95 -12.19 6.80 -11.95
N LEU A 96 -10.99 6.25 -12.19
CA LEU A 96 -10.78 5.21 -13.19
C LEU A 96 -11.54 3.92 -12.84
N ILE A 97 -11.51 3.50 -11.57
CA ILE A 97 -12.25 2.34 -11.07
C ILE A 97 -13.75 2.54 -11.26
N GLY A 98 -14.27 3.72 -10.89
CA GLY A 98 -15.68 4.07 -11.04
C GLY A 98 -16.16 4.01 -12.49
N ILE A 99 -15.38 4.60 -13.41
CA ILE A 99 -15.68 4.56 -14.86
C ILE A 99 -15.65 3.12 -15.37
N THR A 100 -14.61 2.34 -15.01
CA THR A 100 -14.46 0.95 -15.46
C THR A 100 -15.61 0.06 -14.97
N LEU A 101 -16.02 0.21 -13.71
CA LEU A 101 -17.18 -0.49 -13.15
C LEU A 101 -18.47 -0.12 -13.87
N ALA A 102 -18.72 1.18 -14.07
CA ALA A 102 -19.95 1.67 -14.70
C ALA A 102 -20.07 1.15 -16.14
N VAL A 103 -18.99 1.25 -16.93
CA VAL A 103 -18.94 0.75 -18.31
C VAL A 103 -19.09 -0.77 -18.34
N GLY A 104 -18.38 -1.49 -17.47
CA GLY A 104 -18.45 -2.95 -17.36
C GLY A 104 -19.85 -3.47 -17.05
N LEU A 105 -20.50 -2.87 -16.05
CA LEU A 105 -21.87 -3.21 -15.67
C LEU A 105 -22.87 -2.85 -16.77
N TYR A 106 -22.68 -1.72 -17.44
CA TYR A 106 -23.52 -1.33 -18.57
C TYR A 106 -23.43 -2.33 -19.73
N ILE A 107 -22.22 -2.76 -20.09
CA ILE A 107 -22.01 -3.79 -21.12
C ILE A 107 -22.66 -5.11 -20.69
N ALA A 108 -22.41 -5.56 -19.44
CA ALA A 108 -23.00 -6.79 -18.93
C ALA A 108 -24.53 -6.77 -18.95
N TYR A 109 -25.14 -5.63 -18.61
CA TYR A 109 -26.59 -5.41 -18.70
C TYR A 109 -27.11 -5.53 -20.14
N ARG A 110 -26.42 -4.89 -21.12
CA ARG A 110 -26.81 -4.97 -22.54
C ARG A 110 -26.71 -6.39 -23.09
N VAL A 111 -25.67 -7.14 -22.71
CA VAL A 111 -25.47 -8.52 -23.15
C VAL A 111 -26.48 -9.47 -22.47
N SER A 112 -26.73 -9.29 -21.18
CA SER A 112 -27.75 -10.04 -20.42
C SER A 112 -29.13 -9.92 -21.05
N ASN A 113 -29.56 -8.70 -21.40
CA ASN A 113 -30.84 -8.47 -22.08
C ASN A 113 -30.88 -9.06 -23.50
N LYS A 114 -29.75 -9.10 -24.22
CA LYS A 114 -29.69 -9.64 -25.59
C LYS A 114 -29.77 -11.16 -25.63
N TYR A 115 -29.14 -11.84 -24.67
CA TYR A 115 -29.04 -13.30 -24.63
C TYR A 115 -29.93 -13.96 -23.55
N ASN A 116 -30.79 -13.17 -22.89
CA ASN A 116 -31.79 -13.63 -21.92
C ASN A 116 -31.23 -14.47 -20.76
N PHE A 117 -30.09 -14.06 -20.18
CA PHE A 117 -29.58 -14.65 -18.93
C PHE A 117 -29.68 -13.65 -17.78
N SER A 118 -29.77 -14.17 -16.55
CA SER A 118 -29.92 -13.36 -15.33
C SER A 118 -28.60 -12.67 -14.95
N LEU A 119 -28.55 -11.33 -15.08
CA LEU A 119 -27.42 -10.53 -14.59
C LEU A 119 -27.29 -10.61 -13.07
N LYS A 120 -28.41 -10.71 -12.34
CA LYS A 120 -28.42 -10.79 -10.88
C LYS A 120 -27.67 -12.01 -10.37
N ASP A 121 -27.85 -13.15 -11.03
CA ASP A 121 -27.17 -14.39 -10.65
C ASP A 121 -25.67 -14.29 -10.92
N LEU A 122 -25.27 -13.70 -12.06
CA LEU A 122 -23.86 -13.44 -12.36
C LEU A 122 -23.21 -12.51 -11.34
N ILE A 123 -23.88 -11.43 -10.95
CA ILE A 123 -23.36 -10.52 -9.92
C ILE A 123 -23.18 -11.27 -8.60
N LYS A 124 -24.18 -12.06 -8.18
CA LYS A 124 -24.12 -12.84 -6.95
C LYS A 124 -22.97 -13.85 -6.95
N GLU A 125 -22.82 -14.63 -8.02
CA GLU A 125 -21.71 -15.60 -8.18
C GLU A 125 -20.35 -14.90 -8.08
N ASN A 126 -20.18 -13.78 -8.80
CA ASN A 126 -18.93 -13.02 -8.78
C ASN A 126 -18.65 -12.33 -7.44
N SER A 127 -19.68 -11.87 -6.73
CA SER A 127 -19.52 -11.32 -5.38
C SER A 127 -19.09 -12.36 -4.35
N ILE A 128 -19.54 -13.62 -4.48
CA ILE A 128 -19.06 -14.72 -3.62
C ILE A 128 -17.57 -14.94 -3.85
N ILE A 129 -17.13 -14.99 -5.11
CA ILE A 129 -15.70 -15.13 -5.45
C ILE A 129 -14.91 -13.94 -4.89
N LEU A 130 -15.41 -12.73 -5.06
CA LEU A 130 -14.79 -11.51 -4.55
C LEU A 130 -14.63 -11.54 -3.03
N PHE A 131 -15.60 -12.07 -2.31
CA PHE A 131 -15.53 -12.23 -0.85
C PHE A 131 -14.39 -13.17 -0.43
N PHE A 132 -14.23 -14.30 -1.12
CA PHE A 132 -13.10 -15.20 -0.86
C PHE A 132 -11.76 -14.52 -1.15
N ILE A 133 -11.65 -13.84 -2.30
CA ILE A 133 -10.45 -13.07 -2.67
C ILE A 133 -10.12 -12.03 -1.60
N GLY A 134 -11.11 -11.25 -1.16
CA GLY A 134 -10.89 -10.23 -0.14
C GLY A 134 -10.49 -10.80 1.22
N THR A 135 -11.04 -11.96 1.59
CA THR A 135 -10.64 -12.65 2.82
C THR A 135 -9.20 -13.16 2.73
N THR A 136 -8.83 -13.78 1.61
CA THR A 136 -7.45 -14.26 1.39
C THR A 136 -6.46 -13.10 1.34
N GLU A 137 -6.83 -11.98 0.73
CA GLU A 137 -5.98 -10.80 0.65
C GLU A 137 -5.77 -10.17 2.03
N LEU A 138 -6.85 -10.02 2.81
CA LEU A 138 -6.78 -9.56 4.20
C LEU A 138 -5.89 -10.47 5.05
N PHE A 139 -6.04 -11.78 4.92
CA PHE A 139 -5.21 -12.76 5.60
C PHE A 139 -3.74 -12.62 5.19
N PHE A 140 -3.47 -12.57 3.88
CA PHE A 140 -2.11 -12.47 3.36
C PHE A 140 -1.40 -11.20 3.81
N LEU A 141 -2.06 -10.05 3.73
CA LEU A 141 -1.50 -8.77 4.13
C LEU A 141 -1.21 -8.72 5.64
N ASN A 142 -2.10 -9.27 6.47
CA ASN A 142 -1.90 -9.26 7.93
C ASN A 142 -0.87 -10.28 8.41
N VAL A 143 -0.79 -11.45 7.78
CA VAL A 143 0.11 -12.53 8.21
C VAL A 143 1.50 -12.39 7.61
N PHE A 144 1.60 -11.98 6.35
CA PHE A 144 2.88 -11.89 5.64
C PHE A 144 3.28 -10.44 5.38
N GLY A 145 2.37 -9.61 4.85
CA GLY A 145 2.67 -8.23 4.46
C GLY A 145 3.23 -7.38 5.62
N ARG A 146 2.61 -7.47 6.80
CA ARG A 146 3.03 -6.75 8.00
C ARG A 146 4.43 -7.11 8.52
N HIS A 147 4.92 -8.29 8.20
CA HIS A 147 6.23 -8.76 8.66
C HIS A 147 7.29 -8.73 7.56
N TYR A 148 6.96 -8.17 6.40
CA TYR A 148 7.88 -8.04 5.29
C TYR A 148 8.85 -6.89 5.53
N LEU A 149 10.15 -7.18 5.48
CA LEU A 149 11.21 -6.18 5.55
C LEU A 149 11.51 -5.69 4.13
N SER A 150 11.18 -4.43 3.85
CA SER A 150 11.38 -3.80 2.54
C SER A 150 12.69 -3.01 2.44
N ILE A 151 13.30 -2.64 3.57
CA ILE A 151 14.57 -1.91 3.67
C ILE A 151 15.71 -2.89 3.96
N ASP A 152 16.81 -2.81 3.20
CA ASP A 152 18.07 -3.51 3.50
C ASP A 152 18.91 -2.68 4.51
N PRO A 153 19.02 -3.12 5.78
CA PRO A 153 19.73 -2.35 6.80
C PRO A 153 21.23 -2.19 6.50
N ASN A 154 21.86 -3.15 5.84
CA ASN A 154 23.29 -3.11 5.55
C ASN A 154 23.61 -2.05 4.50
N MET A 155 22.78 -1.94 3.47
CA MET A 155 22.91 -0.91 2.43
C MET A 155 22.74 0.49 3.02
N VAL A 156 21.76 0.67 3.93
CA VAL A 156 21.58 1.98 4.57
C VAL A 156 22.74 2.30 5.52
N LYS A 157 23.20 1.34 6.32
CA LYS A 157 24.39 1.50 7.18
C LYS A 157 25.62 1.88 6.37
N LEU A 158 25.89 1.18 5.26
CA LEU A 158 27.01 1.48 4.38
C LEU A 158 26.89 2.90 3.80
N GLY A 159 25.69 3.30 3.38
CA GLY A 159 25.42 4.64 2.88
C GLY A 159 25.71 5.74 3.91
N VAL A 160 25.35 5.51 5.18
CA VAL A 160 25.64 6.47 6.27
C VAL A 160 27.12 6.48 6.61
N LEU A 161 27.76 5.31 6.74
CA LEU A 161 29.20 5.23 7.00
C LEU A 161 29.99 5.95 5.91
N ASN A 162 29.71 5.67 4.64
CA ASN A 162 30.38 6.35 3.52
C ASN A 162 30.22 7.87 3.56
N LYS A 163 29.10 8.41 4.05
CA LYS A 163 28.93 9.86 4.22
C LYS A 163 29.72 10.39 5.41
N LEU A 164 29.84 9.64 6.49
CA LEU A 164 30.59 10.05 7.69
C LEU A 164 32.10 9.95 7.50
N THR A 165 32.60 8.95 6.78
CA THR A 165 34.06 8.76 6.56
C THR A 165 34.62 9.66 5.45
N ASN A 166 33.76 10.19 4.56
CA ASN A 166 34.15 11.11 3.49
C ASN A 166 33.90 12.60 3.86
N LEU A 167 33.49 12.88 5.09
CA LEU A 167 33.48 14.21 5.71
C LEU A 167 34.83 14.48 6.38
#